data_AF-A0A8X6KFQ1-F1
#
_entry.id   AF-A0A8X6KFQ1-F1
#
_cell.length_a   1.000
_cell.length_b   1.000
_cell.length_c   1.000
_cell.angle_alpha   90.00
_cell.angle_beta   90.00
_cell.angle_gamma   90.00
#
_symmetry.space_group_name_H-M   'P 1'
#
loop_
_entity.id
_entity.type
_entity.pdbx_description
1 polymer ?
#
loop_
_entity_poly.entity_id
_entity_poly.type
_entity_poly.pdbx_seq_one_letter_code
_entity_poly.pdbx_strand_id
1 'polypeptide(L)'
;WIASSDIYDFASDVNSRALALGLAGSKWSHYLPPLEKLYSAMNFYVQTGIITGTIDVEGNDEEQNVYLFGEKVRFLGDASSVKGTDFLHVLGHISKNGRFVHVIKVSIANIVEKLIFGFACSLIGDMKSITDIKSVLKNLSDKDKDENDIEAIFHADDEKFVLKGTLTGKQRIFQSNKGWDGSLTIDCLNFELNSLKGRGLVINGKITKPSKRVMSNAPLYHTTSVIPLVVHFSEKVCQNPDVTGGKGSSLGKLSELSKEFQNVCTVVI
;
A
#
# COMPACT_ATOMS: atom_id res chain seq x y z
N TRP A 1 8.63 6.26 11.85
CA TRP A 1 7.56 5.24 11.74
C TRP A 1 7.62 4.39 12.98
N ILE A 2 6.57 4.43 13.80
CA ILE A 2 6.42 3.59 14.98
C ILE A 2 5.35 2.56 14.65
N ALA A 3 5.74 1.30 14.52
CA ALA A 3 4.80 0.22 14.24
C ALA A 3 3.84 0.00 15.42
N SER A 4 2.56 -0.25 15.13
CA SER A 4 1.53 -0.60 16.12
C SER A 4 0.93 -1.98 15.89
N SER A 5 1.52 -2.77 14.99
CA SER A 5 1.05 -4.09 14.58
C SER A 5 2.17 -4.91 13.97
N ASP A 6 1.90 -6.21 13.84
CA ASP A 6 2.68 -7.13 13.02
C ASP A 6 2.58 -6.81 11.53
N ILE A 7 3.36 -7.52 10.73
CA ILE A 7 3.29 -7.43 9.27
C ILE A 7 2.16 -8.34 8.79
N TYR A 8 1.33 -7.83 7.89
CA TYR A 8 0.37 -8.63 7.13
C TYR A 8 0.87 -8.76 5.69
N ASP A 9 1.21 -9.99 5.29
CA ASP A 9 1.70 -10.33 3.97
C ASP A 9 0.54 -10.83 3.10
N PHE A 10 0.21 -10.07 2.06
CA PHE A 10 -0.92 -10.38 1.21
C PHE A 10 -0.71 -11.63 0.35
N ALA A 11 0.52 -12.09 0.17
CA ALA A 11 0.80 -13.32 -0.56
C ALA A 11 0.52 -14.59 0.26
N SER A 12 0.56 -14.50 1.59
CA SER A 12 0.48 -15.65 2.50
C SER A 12 -0.69 -15.60 3.48
N ASP A 13 -1.08 -14.43 3.95
CA ASP A 13 -2.12 -14.26 5.00
C ASP A 13 -3.54 -14.17 4.43
N VAL A 14 -3.69 -14.03 3.10
CA VAL A 14 -5.00 -13.92 2.48
C VAL A 14 -5.76 -15.24 2.58
N ASN A 15 -7.04 -15.14 2.94
CA ASN A 15 -7.91 -16.29 3.07
C ASN A 15 -8.01 -17.10 1.76
N SER A 16 -7.72 -18.40 1.84
CA SER A 16 -7.69 -19.30 0.68
C SER A 16 -9.05 -19.44 -0.02
N ARG A 17 -10.16 -19.34 0.71
CA ARG A 17 -11.51 -19.35 0.13
C ARG A 17 -11.77 -18.08 -0.68
N ALA A 18 -11.33 -16.92 -0.19
CA ALA A 18 -11.44 -15.67 -0.95
C ALA A 18 -10.64 -15.74 -2.27
N LEU A 19 -9.42 -16.29 -2.23
CA LEU A 19 -8.60 -16.55 -3.41
C LEU A 19 -9.31 -17.50 -4.38
N ALA A 20 -9.82 -18.63 -3.90
CA ALA A 20 -10.51 -19.61 -4.72
C ALA A 20 -11.75 -19.01 -5.42
N LEU A 21 -12.54 -18.20 -4.70
CA LEU A 21 -13.71 -17.53 -5.27
C LEU A 21 -13.33 -16.48 -6.31
N GLY A 22 -12.32 -15.65 -6.03
CA GLY A 22 -11.85 -14.64 -6.98
C GLY A 22 -11.24 -15.26 -8.24
N LEU A 23 -10.52 -16.36 -8.09
CA LEU A 23 -9.97 -17.14 -9.20
C LEU A 23 -11.10 -17.75 -10.03
N ALA A 24 -12.02 -18.48 -9.39
CA ALA A 24 -13.12 -19.17 -10.06
C ALA A 24 -14.07 -18.22 -10.82
N GLY A 25 -14.16 -16.96 -10.39
CA GLY A 25 -14.92 -15.93 -11.10
C GLY A 25 -14.24 -15.42 -12.37
N SER A 26 -12.94 -15.62 -12.54
CA SER A 26 -12.17 -15.04 -13.65
C SER A 26 -12.23 -15.88 -14.93
N LYS A 27 -12.22 -15.21 -16.08
CA LYS A 27 -12.05 -15.86 -17.38
C LYS A 27 -10.56 -15.97 -17.70
N TRP A 28 -10.01 -17.17 -17.59
CA TRP A 28 -8.61 -17.42 -17.92
C TRP A 28 -8.42 -17.65 -19.43
N SER A 29 -7.26 -17.22 -19.94
CA SER A 29 -6.84 -17.50 -21.33
C SER A 29 -6.31 -18.92 -21.52
N HIS A 30 -6.08 -19.65 -20.44
CA HIS A 30 -5.48 -20.98 -20.41
C HIS A 30 -6.30 -21.94 -19.55
N TYR A 31 -5.98 -23.23 -19.62
CA TYR A 31 -6.65 -24.27 -18.83
C TYR A 31 -6.44 -24.12 -17.32
N LEU A 32 -5.30 -23.55 -16.90
CA LEU A 32 -4.96 -23.31 -15.50
C LEU A 32 -4.93 -21.80 -15.18
N PRO A 33 -5.29 -21.41 -13.95
CA PRO A 33 -5.14 -20.03 -13.50
C PRO A 33 -3.67 -19.60 -13.51
N PRO A 34 -3.37 -18.35 -13.89
CA PRO A 34 -2.00 -17.83 -13.91
C PRO A 34 -1.50 -17.47 -12.49
N LEU A 35 -1.31 -18.48 -11.64
CA LEU A 35 -0.99 -18.32 -10.21
C LEU A 35 0.29 -17.54 -9.95
N GLU A 36 1.33 -17.70 -10.76
CA GLU A 36 2.59 -16.93 -10.62
C GLU A 36 2.36 -15.42 -10.78
N LYS A 37 1.51 -15.03 -11.72
CA LYS A 37 1.17 -13.61 -11.92
C LYS A 37 0.34 -13.08 -10.76
N LEU A 38 -0.58 -13.89 -10.23
CA LEU A 38 -1.36 -13.51 -9.05
C LEU A 38 -0.43 -13.33 -7.84
N TYR A 39 0.45 -14.30 -7.56
CA TYR A 39 1.41 -14.23 -6.48
C TYR A 39 2.31 -12.99 -6.60
N SER A 40 2.83 -12.73 -7.81
CA SER A 40 3.61 -11.52 -8.09
C SER A 40 2.81 -10.23 -7.84
N ALA A 41 1.56 -10.17 -8.27
CA ALA A 41 0.69 -9.01 -8.03
C ALA A 41 0.33 -8.83 -6.54
N MET A 42 0.28 -9.92 -5.78
CA MET A 42 -0.03 -9.93 -4.34
C MET A 42 1.20 -9.88 -3.45
N ASN A 43 2.41 -9.83 -4.03
CA ASN A 43 3.66 -9.75 -3.28
C ASN A 43 3.86 -8.32 -2.75
N PHE A 44 3.06 -7.97 -1.77
CA PHE A 44 3.17 -6.76 -0.98
C PHE A 44 2.74 -7.06 0.45
N TYR A 45 3.27 -6.27 1.38
CA TYR A 45 2.89 -6.37 2.78
C TYR A 45 2.53 -5.00 3.32
N VAL A 46 1.84 -5.02 4.44
CA VAL A 46 1.42 -3.81 5.15
C VAL A 46 1.71 -3.93 6.64
N GLN A 47 1.93 -2.78 7.26
CA GLN A 47 2.04 -2.63 8.70
C GLN A 47 1.31 -1.34 9.09
N THR A 48 0.53 -1.38 10.17
CA THR A 48 -0.11 -0.18 10.74
C THR A 48 0.79 0.48 11.76
N GLY A 49 0.61 1.78 11.96
CA GLY A 49 1.49 2.52 12.84
C GLY A 49 1.25 4.02 12.81
N ILE A 50 2.21 4.70 13.43
CA ILE A 50 2.16 6.13 13.70
C ILE A 50 3.37 6.82 13.07
N ILE A 51 3.11 8.00 12.51
CA ILE A 51 4.13 8.97 12.10
C ILE A 51 3.91 10.23 12.92
N THR A 52 4.96 10.67 13.61
CA THR A 52 5.01 11.94 14.32
C THR A 52 6.10 12.80 13.70
N GLY A 53 5.88 14.10 13.65
CA GLY A 53 6.86 15.04 13.16
C GLY A 53 6.22 16.38 12.84
N THR A 54 6.87 17.14 12.00
CA THR A 54 6.37 18.42 11.52
C THR A 54 6.10 18.37 10.02
N ILE A 55 5.11 19.14 9.57
CA ILE A 55 4.86 19.41 8.17
C ILE A 55 5.02 20.91 7.92
N ASP A 56 5.79 21.23 6.88
CA ASP A 56 5.81 22.56 6.28
C ASP A 56 4.93 22.52 5.04
N VAL A 57 4.03 23.48 4.91
CA VAL A 57 3.07 23.57 3.82
C VAL A 57 3.25 24.92 3.15
N GLU A 58 3.62 24.92 1.89
CA GLU A 58 3.82 26.15 1.12
C GLU A 58 2.61 27.09 1.24
N GLY A 59 2.86 28.33 1.64
CA GLY A 59 1.83 29.34 1.91
C GLY A 59 1.28 29.34 3.34
N ASN A 60 1.85 28.53 4.23
CA ASN A 60 1.62 28.60 5.67
C ASN A 60 2.95 28.91 6.37
N ASP A 61 3.02 30.04 7.06
CA ASP A 61 4.23 30.51 7.73
C ASP A 61 4.54 29.74 9.03
N GLU A 62 3.61 28.89 9.49
CA GLU A 62 3.76 28.10 10.71
C GLU A 62 3.96 26.62 10.41
N GLU A 63 5.09 26.08 10.86
CA GLU A 63 5.37 24.64 10.87
C GLU A 63 4.37 23.92 11.78
N GLN A 64 3.68 22.90 11.25
CA GLN A 64 2.64 22.20 11.99
C GLN A 64 3.14 20.87 12.54
N ASN A 65 3.03 20.69 13.86
CA ASN A 65 3.24 19.38 14.47
C ASN A 65 2.10 18.43 14.12
N VAL A 66 2.43 17.26 13.59
CA VAL A 66 1.47 16.23 13.20
C VAL A 66 1.67 14.94 13.97
N TYR A 67 0.54 14.32 14.27
CA TYR A 67 0.44 12.98 14.83
C TYR A 67 -0.51 12.18 13.94
N LEU A 68 0.06 11.37 13.05
CA LEU A 68 -0.68 10.68 11.99
C LEU A 68 -0.70 9.18 12.25
N PHE A 69 -1.87 8.58 12.06
CA PHE A 69 -2.05 7.14 12.03
C PHE A 69 -2.18 6.70 10.57
N GLY A 70 -1.63 5.55 10.22
CA GLY A 70 -1.78 5.04 8.87
C GLY A 70 -1.19 3.67 8.67
N GLU A 71 -0.99 3.36 7.40
CA GLU A 71 -0.45 2.09 6.93
C GLU A 71 0.80 2.34 6.10
N LYS A 72 1.85 1.56 6.37
CA LYS A 72 3.03 1.48 5.53
C LYS A 72 2.89 0.26 4.63
N VAL A 73 2.63 0.51 3.35
CA VAL A 73 2.54 -0.55 2.33
C VAL A 73 3.88 -0.65 1.60
N ARG A 74 4.39 -1.88 1.43
CA ARG A 74 5.57 -2.14 0.60
C ARG A 74 5.24 -3.18 -0.47
N PHE A 75 5.36 -2.76 -1.73
CA PHE A 75 5.25 -3.63 -2.88
C PHE A 75 6.62 -4.23 -3.24
N LEU A 76 6.69 -5.55 -3.33
CA LEU A 76 7.86 -6.34 -3.70
C LEU A 76 7.64 -7.13 -4.99
N GLY A 77 6.42 -7.08 -5.54
CA GLY A 77 6.03 -7.76 -6.76
C GLY A 77 6.59 -7.14 -8.04
N ASP A 78 6.23 -7.74 -9.17
CA ASP A 78 6.49 -7.17 -10.48
C ASP A 78 5.37 -6.22 -10.88
N ALA A 79 5.71 -4.95 -11.11
CA ALA A 79 4.77 -3.92 -11.57
C ALA A 79 4.10 -4.29 -12.91
N SER A 80 4.71 -5.16 -13.73
CA SER A 80 4.09 -5.66 -14.96
C SER A 80 2.88 -6.55 -14.69
N SER A 81 2.86 -7.24 -13.54
CA SER A 81 1.81 -8.19 -13.13
C SER A 81 0.50 -7.50 -12.72
N VAL A 82 0.54 -6.18 -12.46
CA VAL A 82 -0.65 -5.39 -12.09
C VAL A 82 -1.27 -4.65 -13.30
N LYS A 83 -0.89 -4.99 -14.54
CA LYS A 83 -1.51 -4.42 -15.73
C LYS A 83 -2.99 -4.81 -15.82
N GLY A 84 -3.85 -3.82 -16.08
CA GLY A 84 -5.30 -4.03 -16.19
C GLY A 84 -5.96 -4.28 -14.84
N THR A 85 -5.32 -3.84 -13.75
CA THR A 85 -5.87 -3.97 -12.40
C THR A 85 -6.88 -2.87 -12.14
N ASP A 86 -8.09 -3.25 -11.77
CA ASP A 86 -9.07 -2.38 -11.13
C ASP A 86 -9.04 -2.69 -9.64
N PHE A 87 -8.87 -1.68 -8.80
CA PHE A 87 -8.70 -1.87 -7.36
C PHE A 87 -9.45 -0.83 -6.54
N LEU A 88 -9.83 -1.24 -5.33
CA LEU A 88 -10.41 -0.41 -4.30
C LEU A 88 -9.79 -0.80 -2.96
N HIS A 89 -9.27 0.17 -2.23
CA HIS A 89 -8.89 0.03 -0.83
C HIS A 89 -9.81 0.89 0.03
N VAL A 90 -10.33 0.31 1.09
CA VAL A 90 -11.04 0.98 2.17
C VAL A 90 -10.16 0.87 3.41
N LEU A 91 -9.53 1.97 3.78
CA LEU A 91 -8.61 2.10 4.92
C LEU A 91 -9.36 2.80 6.04
N GLY A 92 -9.28 2.31 7.27
CA GLY A 92 -9.99 2.89 8.39
C GLY A 92 -9.24 2.76 9.71
N HIS A 93 -9.39 3.79 10.56
CA HIS A 93 -8.86 3.83 11.91
C HIS A 93 -9.92 4.33 12.90
N ILE A 94 -10.03 3.67 14.05
CA ILE A 94 -10.94 4.01 15.14
C ILE A 94 -10.11 4.59 16.29
N SER A 95 -10.16 5.91 16.45
CA SER A 95 -9.35 6.60 17.46
C SER A 95 -9.64 6.17 18.91
N LYS A 96 -10.87 5.73 19.20
CA LYS A 96 -11.29 5.34 20.55
C LYS A 96 -10.55 4.10 21.07
N ASN A 97 -10.18 3.16 20.18
CA ASN A 97 -9.57 1.90 20.59
C ASN A 97 -8.32 1.51 19.76
N GLY A 98 -7.85 2.40 18.87
CA GLY A 98 -6.67 2.18 18.04
C GLY A 98 -6.84 1.13 16.94
N ARG A 99 -8.06 0.61 16.72
CA ARG A 99 -8.31 -0.45 15.75
C ARG A 99 -8.17 0.07 14.32
N PHE A 100 -7.40 -0.64 13.51
CA PHE A 100 -7.34 -0.45 12.05
C PHE A 100 -8.20 -1.49 11.33
N VAL A 101 -8.71 -1.11 10.16
CA VAL A 101 -9.40 -1.99 9.23
C VAL A 101 -8.94 -1.65 7.82
N HIS A 102 -8.61 -2.67 7.04
CA HIS A 102 -8.28 -2.54 5.63
C HIS A 102 -9.08 -3.56 4.84
N VAL A 103 -9.94 -3.09 3.92
CA VAL A 103 -10.66 -3.95 2.99
C VAL A 103 -10.21 -3.61 1.58
N ILE A 104 -9.80 -4.62 0.83
CA ILE A 104 -9.30 -4.50 -0.53
C ILE A 104 -10.25 -5.28 -1.43
N LYS A 105 -10.63 -4.69 -2.56
CA LYS A 105 -11.22 -5.38 -3.70
C LYS A 105 -10.32 -5.18 -4.90
N VAL A 106 -9.95 -6.26 -5.56
CA VAL A 106 -9.09 -6.22 -6.75
C VAL A 106 -9.66 -7.12 -7.85
N SER A 107 -9.58 -6.64 -9.09
CA SER A 107 -9.78 -7.42 -10.31
C SER A 107 -8.56 -7.23 -11.19
N ILE A 108 -7.95 -8.32 -11.63
CA ILE A 108 -6.80 -8.28 -12.54
C ILE A 108 -7.17 -9.08 -13.79
N ALA A 109 -7.13 -8.41 -14.94
CA ALA A 109 -7.58 -8.97 -16.21
C ALA A 109 -6.96 -10.35 -16.50
N ASN A 110 -7.82 -11.34 -16.78
CA ASN A 110 -7.46 -12.74 -17.06
C ASN A 110 -6.75 -13.49 -15.91
N ILE A 111 -6.71 -12.93 -14.70
CA ILE A 111 -6.06 -13.54 -13.53
C ILE A 111 -7.09 -13.80 -12.43
N VAL A 112 -7.73 -12.74 -11.94
CA VAL A 112 -8.65 -12.81 -10.79
C VAL A 112 -9.77 -11.78 -10.97
N GLU A 113 -11.01 -12.14 -10.64
CA GLU A 113 -12.15 -11.22 -10.71
C GLU A 113 -12.72 -10.98 -9.31
N LYS A 114 -12.87 -9.71 -8.93
CA LYS A 114 -13.54 -9.28 -7.68
C LYS A 114 -13.01 -10.03 -6.44
N LEU A 115 -11.70 -10.26 -6.37
CA LEU A 115 -11.06 -10.80 -5.17
C LEU A 115 -11.17 -9.75 -4.07
N ILE A 116 -11.77 -10.14 -2.93
CA ILE A 116 -11.93 -9.27 -1.76
C ILE A 116 -11.19 -9.89 -0.59
N PHE A 117 -10.33 -9.10 0.05
CA PHE A 117 -9.43 -9.52 1.12
C PHE A 117 -8.96 -8.32 1.93
N GLY A 118 -8.19 -8.54 3.00
CA GLY A 118 -7.78 -7.48 3.91
C GLY A 118 -7.70 -7.98 5.34
N PHE A 119 -7.68 -7.07 6.30
CA PHE A 119 -7.56 -7.41 7.71
C PHE A 119 -8.34 -6.45 8.61
N ALA A 120 -8.62 -6.90 9.84
CA ALA A 120 -8.96 -6.05 10.96
C ALA A 120 -7.93 -6.26 12.07
N CYS A 121 -7.48 -5.16 12.69
CA CYS A 121 -6.61 -5.25 13.85
C CYS A 121 -7.40 -5.62 15.11
N SER A 122 -6.87 -6.57 15.87
CA SER A 122 -7.29 -6.79 17.25
C SER A 122 -6.88 -5.60 18.14
N LEU A 123 -7.38 -5.59 19.38
CA LEU A 123 -7.00 -4.55 20.36
C LEU A 123 -5.56 -4.71 20.87
N ILE A 124 -4.93 -5.87 20.63
CA ILE A 124 -3.55 -6.16 21.04
C ILE A 124 -2.54 -5.94 19.90
N GLY A 125 -2.99 -5.51 18.72
CA GLY A 125 -2.13 -5.21 17.58
C GLY A 125 -2.04 -6.32 16.53
N ASP A 126 -2.54 -7.53 16.79
CA ASP A 126 -2.59 -8.61 15.80
C ASP A 126 -3.47 -8.21 14.60
N MET A 127 -3.02 -8.48 13.39
CA MET A 127 -3.85 -8.38 12.19
C MET A 127 -4.53 -9.72 11.91
N LYS A 128 -5.86 -9.71 11.76
CA LYS A 128 -6.63 -10.91 11.43
C LYS A 128 -7.26 -10.75 10.05
N SER A 129 -7.01 -11.72 9.18
CA SER A 129 -7.54 -11.73 7.81
C SER A 129 -9.07 -11.72 7.81
N ILE A 130 -9.64 -10.89 6.94
CA ILE A 130 -11.10 -10.87 6.80
C ILE A 130 -11.60 -12.09 6.01
N THR A 131 -12.76 -12.61 6.39
CA THR A 131 -13.42 -13.79 5.81
C THR A 131 -14.92 -13.54 5.65
N ASP A 132 -15.59 -14.42 4.88
CA ASP A 132 -17.04 -14.44 4.69
C ASP A 132 -17.67 -13.08 4.39
N ILE A 133 -17.00 -12.33 3.51
CA ILE A 133 -17.35 -10.95 3.21
C ILE A 133 -18.65 -10.92 2.41
N LYS A 134 -19.67 -10.32 3.00
CA LYS A 134 -20.96 -10.03 2.39
C LYS A 134 -20.99 -8.56 2.01
N SER A 135 -21.20 -8.32 0.71
CA SER A 135 -21.45 -7.00 0.09
C SER A 135 -20.48 -5.92 0.54
N VAL A 136 -19.33 -5.74 -0.13
CA VAL A 136 -18.42 -4.61 0.17
C VAL A 136 -18.83 -3.32 -0.53
N LEU A 137 -19.61 -3.41 -1.61
CA LEU A 137 -19.89 -2.29 -2.50
C LEU A 137 -21.28 -2.43 -3.07
N LYS A 138 -22.27 -1.81 -2.44
CA LYS A 138 -23.54 -1.57 -3.13
C LYS A 138 -23.47 -0.36 -4.07
N ASN A 139 -22.62 0.65 -3.80
CA ASN A 139 -22.80 1.96 -4.46
C ASN A 139 -21.55 2.58 -5.14
N LEU A 140 -20.39 1.91 -5.18
CA LEU A 140 -19.17 2.50 -5.79
C LEU A 140 -19.01 2.24 -7.30
N SER A 141 -19.88 1.45 -7.93
CA SER A 141 -19.77 1.10 -9.36
C SER A 141 -20.93 1.52 -10.25
N ASP A 142 -22.07 1.93 -9.70
CA ASP A 142 -23.25 2.28 -10.48
C ASP A 142 -23.42 3.81 -10.53
N LYS A 143 -23.46 4.35 -11.75
CA LYS A 143 -23.62 5.79 -12.04
C LYS A 143 -24.97 6.37 -11.62
N ASP A 144 -25.85 5.54 -11.08
CA ASP A 144 -27.20 5.90 -10.67
C ASP A 144 -27.38 5.54 -9.19
N LYS A 145 -26.94 6.42 -8.29
CA LYS A 145 -27.58 6.73 -7.00
C LYS A 145 -26.72 7.69 -6.18
N ASP A 146 -27.40 8.69 -5.60
CA ASP A 146 -26.91 9.72 -4.68
C ASP A 146 -26.30 9.20 -3.35
N GLU A 147 -25.92 7.93 -3.26
CA GLU A 147 -25.45 7.32 -2.02
C GLU A 147 -23.95 7.02 -2.11
N ASN A 148 -23.14 7.95 -1.61
CA ASN A 148 -21.70 7.79 -1.36
C ASN A 148 -21.42 6.84 -0.17
N ASP A 149 -22.18 5.75 -0.09
CA ASP A 149 -22.27 4.89 1.07
C ASP A 149 -21.51 3.58 0.84
N ILE A 150 -20.73 3.21 1.85
CA ILE A 150 -20.00 1.95 1.92
C ILE A 150 -20.64 1.15 3.04
N GLU A 151 -21.09 -0.05 2.70
CA GLU A 151 -21.52 -1.05 3.67
C GLU A 151 -20.69 -2.29 3.39
N ALA A 152 -20.12 -2.90 4.43
CA ALA A 152 -19.45 -4.19 4.36
C ALA A 152 -19.70 -4.99 5.64
N ILE A 153 -20.01 -6.28 5.48
CA ILE A 153 -20.14 -7.21 6.60
C ILE A 153 -19.13 -8.33 6.39
N PHE A 154 -18.26 -8.57 7.35
CA PHE A 154 -17.22 -9.59 7.25
C PHE A 154 -16.92 -10.17 8.63
N HIS A 155 -16.21 -11.28 8.67
CA HIS A 155 -15.62 -11.80 9.91
C HIS A 155 -14.12 -11.56 9.87
N ALA A 156 -13.49 -11.39 11.03
CA ALA A 156 -12.06 -11.54 11.16
C ALA A 156 -11.84 -12.32 12.45
N ASP A 157 -11.24 -13.50 12.33
CA ASP A 157 -11.31 -14.54 13.37
C ASP A 157 -12.79 -14.88 13.69
N ASP A 158 -13.15 -15.03 14.97
CA ASP A 158 -14.52 -15.28 15.42
C ASP A 158 -15.37 -14.00 15.58
N GLU A 159 -14.80 -12.80 15.35
CA GLU A 159 -15.52 -11.52 15.50
C GLU A 159 -16.20 -11.12 14.17
N LYS A 160 -17.50 -10.83 14.25
CA LYS A 160 -18.25 -10.23 13.14
C LYS A 160 -18.09 -8.72 13.15
N PHE A 161 -17.81 -8.16 11.97
CA PHE A 161 -17.67 -6.75 11.72
C PHE A 161 -18.74 -6.23 10.77
N VAL A 162 -19.31 -5.08 11.11
CA VAL A 162 -20.24 -4.32 10.28
C VAL A 162 -19.65 -2.93 10.07
N LEU A 163 -19.12 -2.69 8.87
CA LEU A 163 -18.59 -1.40 8.43
C LEU A 163 -19.68 -0.66 7.67
N LYS A 164 -19.99 0.56 8.10
CA LYS A 164 -20.90 1.48 7.42
C LYS A 164 -20.24 2.85 7.34
N GLY A 165 -20.15 3.47 6.18
CA GLY A 165 -19.51 4.77 6.08
C GLY A 165 -19.96 5.56 4.88
N THR A 166 -19.64 6.85 4.93
CA THR A 166 -19.97 7.81 3.89
C THR A 166 -18.70 8.51 3.43
N LEU A 167 -18.56 8.66 2.12
CA LEU A 167 -17.48 9.47 1.55
C LEU A 167 -17.78 10.94 1.81
N THR A 168 -16.76 11.68 2.19
CA THR A 168 -16.83 13.11 2.48
C THR A 168 -15.75 13.87 1.74
N GLY A 169 -16.06 15.14 1.41
CA GLY A 169 -15.17 16.00 0.66
C GLY A 169 -15.39 15.91 -0.85
N LYS A 170 -14.54 16.61 -1.60
CA LYS A 170 -14.53 16.56 -3.07
C LYS A 170 -13.61 15.44 -3.54
N GLN A 171 -14.09 14.61 -4.45
CA GLN A 171 -13.29 13.56 -5.06
C GLN A 171 -12.05 14.16 -5.73
N ARG A 172 -10.88 13.64 -5.33
CA ARG A 172 -9.60 14.04 -5.93
C ARG A 172 -9.16 12.98 -6.91
N ILE A 173 -9.16 13.34 -8.19
CA ILE A 173 -8.70 12.46 -9.27
C ILE A 173 -7.22 12.75 -9.54
N PHE A 174 -6.40 11.72 -9.46
CA PHE A 174 -5.00 11.72 -9.81
C PHE A 174 -4.81 10.91 -11.08
N GLN A 175 -4.22 11.52 -12.10
CA GLN A 175 -3.77 10.82 -13.29
C GLN A 175 -2.26 10.65 -13.20
N SER A 176 -1.80 9.42 -13.33
CA SER A 176 -0.36 9.14 -13.41
C SER A 176 -0.03 8.73 -14.83
N ASN A 177 0.96 9.42 -15.39
CA ASN A 177 1.65 9.04 -16.63
C ASN A 177 3.13 8.70 -16.36
N LYS A 178 3.56 8.77 -15.08
CA LYS A 178 4.95 8.57 -14.64
C LYS A 178 4.97 7.46 -13.60
N GLY A 179 5.52 6.29 -13.95
CA GLY A 179 5.61 5.14 -13.03
C GLY A 179 4.43 4.16 -13.10
N TRP A 180 3.31 4.56 -13.70
CA TRP A 180 2.25 3.69 -14.23
C TRP A 180 1.35 4.58 -15.10
N ASP A 181 0.55 3.98 -15.98
CA ASP A 181 -0.49 4.66 -16.77
C ASP A 181 -1.84 4.30 -16.14
N GLY A 182 -2.59 5.29 -15.68
CA GLY A 182 -3.94 5.09 -15.19
C GLY A 182 -4.48 6.20 -14.29
N SER A 183 -5.60 5.92 -13.63
CA SER A 183 -6.35 6.88 -12.80
C SER A 183 -6.54 6.35 -11.39
N LEU A 184 -6.43 7.25 -10.42
CA LEU A 184 -6.67 7.00 -9.00
C LEU A 184 -7.59 8.08 -8.45
N THR A 185 -8.52 7.72 -7.57
CA THR A 185 -9.24 8.65 -6.71
C THR A 185 -8.92 8.37 -5.25
N ILE A 186 -8.84 9.43 -4.46
CA ILE A 186 -8.70 9.34 -3.01
C ILE A 186 -9.80 10.18 -2.37
N ASP A 187 -10.62 9.52 -1.56
CA ASP A 187 -11.80 10.09 -0.92
C ASP A 187 -11.70 9.90 0.60
N CYS A 188 -12.11 10.90 1.39
CA CYS A 188 -12.14 10.78 2.85
C CYS A 188 -13.36 9.97 3.27
N LEU A 189 -13.18 9.06 4.23
CA LEU A 189 -14.25 8.21 4.75
C LEU A 189 -14.54 8.54 6.21
N ASN A 190 -15.79 8.84 6.52
CA ASN A 190 -16.30 8.75 7.89
C ASN A 190 -17.08 7.45 7.99
N PHE A 191 -16.76 6.60 8.96
CA PHE A 191 -17.41 5.30 9.09
C PHE A 191 -17.72 4.93 10.53
N GLU A 192 -18.54 3.91 10.69
CA GLU A 192 -18.81 3.17 11.90
C GLU A 192 -18.45 1.71 11.67
N LEU A 193 -17.71 1.12 12.62
CA LEU A 193 -17.40 -0.30 12.65
C LEU A 193 -17.94 -0.86 13.97
N ASN A 194 -18.95 -1.72 13.91
CA ASN A 194 -19.65 -2.21 15.12
C ASN A 194 -20.09 -1.05 16.04
N SER A 195 -20.68 0.00 15.46
CA SER A 195 -21.13 1.23 16.14
C SER A 195 -20.01 2.12 16.73
N LEU A 196 -18.74 1.81 16.47
CA LEU A 196 -17.61 2.68 16.82
C LEU A 196 -17.24 3.57 15.64
N LYS A 197 -17.25 4.88 15.86
CA LYS A 197 -16.91 5.87 14.84
C LYS A 197 -15.42 5.85 14.53
N GLY A 198 -15.09 5.85 13.25
CA GLY A 198 -13.74 5.90 12.72
C GLY A 198 -13.62 6.85 11.53
N ARG A 199 -12.37 7.12 11.14
CA ARG A 199 -12.03 7.90 9.95
C ARG A 199 -11.05 7.14 9.09
N GLY A 200 -11.12 7.37 7.80
CA GLY A 200 -10.43 6.56 6.83
C GLY A 200 -10.25 7.23 5.49
N LEU A 201 -9.73 6.44 4.56
CA LEU A 201 -9.55 6.80 3.17
C LEU A 201 -10.09 5.69 2.29
N VAL A 202 -10.67 6.09 1.16
CA VAL A 202 -11.03 5.19 0.08
C VAL A 202 -10.18 5.53 -1.11
N ILE A 203 -9.45 4.54 -1.59
CA ILE A 203 -8.52 4.66 -2.70
C ILE A 203 -9.04 3.75 -3.82
N ASN A 204 -9.53 4.33 -4.90
CA ASN A 204 -10.06 3.59 -6.04
C ASN A 204 -9.23 3.87 -7.27
N GLY A 205 -8.91 2.87 -8.08
CA GLY A 205 -8.10 3.12 -9.26
C GLY A 205 -8.10 2.02 -10.30
N LYS A 206 -7.55 2.38 -11.46
CA LYS A 206 -7.36 1.50 -12.60
C LYS A 206 -5.97 1.68 -13.18
N ILE A 207 -5.21 0.60 -13.27
CA ILE A 207 -3.89 0.56 -13.91
C ILE A 207 -4.08 0.06 -15.35
N THR A 208 -3.88 0.92 -16.34
CA THR A 208 -4.05 0.56 -17.77
C THR A 208 -2.77 0.00 -18.36
N LYS A 209 -1.59 0.58 -18.01
CA LYS A 209 -0.27 0.07 -18.41
C LYS A 209 0.72 0.15 -17.25
N PRO A 210 1.58 -0.87 -17.09
CA PRO A 210 2.67 -0.81 -16.13
C PRO A 210 3.73 0.18 -16.61
N SER A 211 4.52 0.73 -15.69
CA SER A 211 5.62 1.61 -16.05
C SER A 211 6.67 0.91 -16.90
N LYS A 212 7.15 1.63 -17.91
CA LYS A 212 8.34 1.24 -18.69
C LYS A 212 9.66 1.54 -17.98
N ARG A 213 9.66 2.20 -16.81
CA ARG A 213 10.88 2.29 -16.01
C ARG A 213 11.21 0.90 -15.53
N VAL A 214 12.17 0.28 -16.23
CA VAL A 214 13.13 -0.61 -15.63
C VAL A 214 13.59 0.10 -14.36
N MET A 215 13.21 -0.40 -13.18
CA MET A 215 13.96 -0.05 -11.98
C MET A 215 15.39 -0.35 -12.35
N SER A 216 16.25 0.67 -12.46
CA SER A 216 17.63 0.47 -12.87
C SER A 216 18.15 -0.69 -12.05
N ASN A 217 18.56 -1.77 -12.73
CA ASN A 217 19.16 -2.94 -12.08
C ASN A 217 20.07 -2.39 -10.99
N ALA A 218 19.90 -2.87 -9.76
CA ALA A 218 20.76 -2.47 -8.65
C ALA A 218 22.18 -2.39 -9.21
N PRO A 219 22.87 -1.23 -9.12
CA PRO A 219 24.13 -1.05 -9.81
C PRO A 219 25.01 -2.25 -9.45
N LEU A 220 25.39 -3.03 -10.46
CA LEU A 220 26.33 -4.11 -10.30
C LEU A 220 27.61 -3.46 -9.80
N TYR A 221 27.83 -3.54 -8.49
CA TYR A 221 29.06 -3.03 -7.91
C TYR A 221 30.17 -3.90 -8.47
N HIS A 222 31.07 -3.30 -9.26
CA HIS A 222 32.29 -3.98 -9.62
C HIS A 222 33.00 -4.32 -8.31
N THR A 223 33.20 -5.61 -8.05
CA THR A 223 34.09 -6.10 -7.00
C THR A 223 35.49 -5.59 -7.34
N THR A 224 35.88 -4.48 -6.72
CA THR A 224 37.26 -3.99 -6.76
C THR A 224 38.13 -5.01 -6.04
N SER A 225 39.17 -5.49 -6.71
CA SER A 225 40.15 -6.43 -6.14
C SER A 225 40.95 -5.84 -4.98
N VAL A 226 40.92 -4.51 -4.82
CA VAL A 226 41.55 -3.78 -3.73
C VAL A 226 40.48 -3.00 -2.98
N ILE A 227 40.25 -3.37 -1.72
CA ILE A 227 39.35 -2.65 -0.81
C ILE A 227 40.14 -1.50 -0.18
N PRO A 228 39.79 -0.23 -0.44
CA PRO A 228 40.50 0.91 0.15
C PRO A 228 40.25 0.97 1.67
N LEU A 229 41.28 1.34 2.43
CA LEU A 229 41.17 1.53 3.89
C LEU A 229 40.23 2.70 4.26
N VAL A 230 40.13 3.71 3.39
CA VAL A 230 39.25 4.87 3.54
C VAL A 230 38.67 5.20 2.17
N VAL A 231 37.36 5.47 2.11
CA VAL A 231 36.64 5.86 0.88
C VAL A 231 35.82 7.11 1.14
N HIS A 232 35.76 8.01 0.16
CA HIS A 232 34.98 9.24 0.27
C HIS A 232 33.51 8.97 -0.07
N PHE A 233 32.55 9.63 0.61
CA PHE A 233 31.11 9.39 0.38
C PHE A 233 30.64 9.68 -1.05
N SER A 234 31.38 10.50 -1.79
CA SER A 234 31.07 10.78 -3.19
C SER A 234 31.55 9.71 -4.16
N GLU A 235 32.35 8.74 -3.71
CA GLU A 235 32.89 7.68 -4.56
C GLU A 235 31.88 6.53 -4.67
N LYS A 236 31.76 5.95 -5.87
CA LYS A 236 30.83 4.83 -6.12
C LYS A 236 31.13 3.61 -5.25
N VAL A 237 32.39 3.39 -4.89
CA VAL A 237 32.80 2.30 -3.99
C VAL A 237 32.16 2.45 -2.60
N CYS A 238 31.91 3.69 -2.16
CA CYS A 238 31.28 3.94 -0.87
C CYS A 238 29.85 3.43 -0.82
N GLN A 239 29.16 3.31 -1.96
CA GLN A 239 27.79 2.81 -2.07
C GLN A 239 27.68 1.28 -2.01
N ASN A 240 28.82 0.57 -2.04
CA ASN A 240 28.85 -0.88 -1.93
C ASN A 240 28.79 -1.30 -0.44
N PRO A 241 27.71 -1.96 0.01
CA PRO A 241 27.58 -2.39 1.40
C PRO A 241 28.64 -3.41 1.82
N ASP A 242 29.23 -4.15 0.89
CA ASP A 242 30.29 -5.12 1.18
C ASP A 242 31.63 -4.45 1.53
N VAL A 243 31.82 -3.19 1.12
CA VAL A 243 33.04 -2.41 1.37
C VAL A 243 32.87 -1.49 2.58
N THR A 244 31.73 -0.79 2.70
CA THR A 244 31.53 0.25 3.73
C THR A 244 30.49 -0.09 4.78
N GLY A 245 29.90 -1.29 4.71
CA GLY A 245 28.78 -1.69 5.55
C GLY A 245 27.47 -0.99 5.16
N GLY A 246 26.37 -1.41 5.80
CA GLY A 246 25.03 -0.90 5.48
C GLY A 246 24.85 0.60 5.75
N LYS A 247 25.50 1.13 6.80
CA LYS A 247 25.44 2.57 7.13
C LYS A 247 26.27 3.43 6.17
N GLY A 248 27.52 3.02 5.89
CA GLY A 248 28.41 3.74 4.97
C GLY A 248 27.84 3.80 3.56
N SER A 249 27.32 2.67 3.06
CA SER A 249 26.66 2.59 1.75
C SER A 249 25.39 3.40 1.64
N SER A 250 24.59 3.45 2.70
CA SER A 250 23.42 4.34 2.75
C SER A 250 23.85 5.81 2.68
N LEU A 251 24.88 6.21 3.43
CA LEU A 251 25.37 7.59 3.42
C LEU A 251 25.97 7.99 2.06
N GLY A 252 26.71 7.08 1.41
CA GLY A 252 27.24 7.30 0.06
C GLY A 252 26.14 7.47 -0.98
N LYS A 253 25.08 6.67 -0.92
CA LYS A 253 23.90 6.81 -1.81
C LYS A 253 23.15 8.11 -1.56
N LEU A 254 22.92 8.46 -0.29
CA LEU A 254 22.28 9.73 0.08
C LEU A 254 23.12 10.93 -0.37
N SER A 255 24.45 10.83 -0.31
CA SER A 255 25.36 11.87 -0.77
C SER A 255 25.30 12.07 -2.30
N GLU A 256 25.13 11.00 -3.07
CA GLU A 256 24.91 11.10 -4.52
C GLU A 256 23.54 11.69 -4.85
N LEU A 257 22.48 11.21 -4.19
CA LEU A 257 21.12 11.74 -4.35
C LEU A 257 21.05 13.24 -3.98
N SER A 258 21.71 13.66 -2.90
CA SER A 258 21.76 15.07 -2.50
C SER A 258 22.34 15.97 -3.60
N LYS A 259 23.34 15.48 -4.35
CA LYS A 259 23.91 16.21 -5.50
C LYS A 259 22.96 16.27 -6.69
N GLU A 260 22.23 15.20 -6.96
CA GLU A 260 21.27 15.13 -8.06
C GLU A 260 20.06 16.04 -7.81
N PHE A 261 19.61 16.15 -6.56
CA PHE A 261 18.42 16.90 -6.20
C PHE A 261 18.70 18.33 -5.69
N GLN A 262 19.95 18.79 -5.64
CA GLN A 262 20.37 20.09 -5.06
C GLN A 262 19.83 20.38 -3.64
N ASN A 263 19.40 19.33 -2.92
CA ASN A 263 18.82 19.45 -1.59
C ASN A 263 19.83 18.94 -0.55
N VAL A 264 20.04 19.71 0.51
CA VAL A 264 20.82 19.29 1.67
C VAL A 264 20.00 18.23 2.41
N CYS A 265 20.35 16.96 2.25
CA CYS A 265 19.82 15.90 3.10
C CYS A 265 20.50 15.96 4.47
N THR A 266 19.97 16.78 5.38
CA THR A 266 20.36 16.74 6.78
C THR A 266 19.76 15.49 7.42
N VAL A 267 20.58 14.47 7.63
CA VAL A 267 20.23 13.33 8.49
C VAL A 267 20.49 13.78 9.93
N VAL A 268 19.43 14.13 10.65
CA VAL A 268 19.48 14.26 12.12
C VAL A 268 19.27 12.85 12.68
N ILE A 269 20.29 12.33 13.36
CA ILE A 269 20.23 11.09 14.15
C ILE A 269 19.67 11.43 15.53
#